data_AF-A0A066RT14-F1
#
_entry.id   AF-A0A066RT14-F1
#
_cell.length_a   1.000
_cell.length_b   1.000
_cell.length_c   1.000
_cell.angle_alpha   90.00
_cell.angle_beta   90.00
_cell.angle_gamma   90.00
#
_symmetry.space_group_name_H-M   'P 1'
#
loop_
_entity.id
_entity.type
_entity.pdbx_description
1 polymer ?
#
loop_
_entity_poly.entity_id
_entity_poly.type
_entity_poly.pdbx_seq_one_letter_code
_entity_poly.pdbx_strand_id
1 'polypeptide(L)'
;KLTEHGIIVSTVEVVPEIFYAATRYAAYVGIVVCLLAVIFVGPLAFVGAGAGALMAFKMTGFNNEPKVEVFPFLKELRYMIRDEFEKPTYENGVVLMNLKNMDILPDWLADENASDPYQDLRDFHCVLYYCNESQQKEIRPYLEQLIQIESGKAFLQARRERAKEMNLN
;
A
#
# COMPACT_ATOMS: atom_id res chain seq x y z
N LYS A 1 -6.98 -1.65 -8.87
CA LYS A 1 -7.86 -1.25 -10.00
C LYS A 1 -8.17 0.24 -9.86
N LEU A 2 -8.11 1.04 -10.93
CA LEU A 2 -8.62 2.42 -10.91
C LEU A 2 -10.14 2.40 -11.10
N THR A 3 -10.84 3.19 -10.30
CA THR A 3 -12.30 3.39 -10.39
C THR A 3 -12.59 4.88 -10.53
N GLU A 4 -13.79 5.24 -10.99
CA GLU A 4 -14.20 6.64 -11.18
C GLU A 4 -14.11 7.51 -9.91
N HIS A 5 -14.10 6.87 -8.74
CA HIS A 5 -14.10 7.53 -7.43
C HIS A 5 -12.76 7.41 -6.68
N GLY A 6 -11.78 6.66 -7.19
CA GLY A 6 -10.56 6.37 -6.44
C GLY A 6 -9.74 5.19 -6.92
N ILE A 7 -8.62 4.94 -6.25
CA ILE A 7 -7.79 3.74 -6.43
C ILE A 7 -8.18 2.71 -5.39
N ILE A 8 -8.53 1.50 -5.84
CA ILE A 8 -8.73 0.35 -4.96
C ILE A 8 -7.52 -0.57 -5.10
N VAL A 9 -6.71 -0.66 -4.05
CA VAL A 9 -5.58 -1.58 -3.96
C VAL A 9 -6.00 -2.77 -3.10
N SER A 10 -6.11 -3.93 -3.72
CA SER A 10 -6.32 -5.20 -3.02
C SER A 10 -4.96 -5.88 -2.89
N THR A 11 -4.33 -5.76 -1.73
CA THR A 11 -3.09 -6.47 -1.45
C THR A 11 -3.46 -7.82 -0.86
N VAL A 12 -3.28 -8.88 -1.64
CA VAL A 12 -3.31 -10.24 -1.10
C VAL A 12 -1.95 -10.44 -0.44
N GLU A 13 -1.90 -10.51 0.88
CA GLU A 13 -0.69 -10.92 1.59
C GLU A 13 -0.37 -12.35 1.14
N VAL A 14 0.58 -12.47 0.21
CA VAL A 14 1.13 -13.75 -0.21
C VAL A 14 2.03 -14.20 0.93
N VAL A 15 1.61 -15.25 1.63
CA VAL A 15 2.41 -15.87 2.70
C VAL A 15 3.79 -16.23 2.11
N PRO A 16 4.91 -15.80 2.73
CA PRO A 16 6.24 -16.05 2.19
C PRO A 16 6.50 -17.56 1.99
N GLU A 17 7.20 -17.92 0.92
CA GLU A 17 7.45 -19.33 0.53
C GLU A 17 8.05 -20.19 1.66
N ILE A 18 8.82 -19.56 2.56
CA ILE A 18 9.44 -20.21 3.72
C ILE A 18 8.38 -20.83 4.65
N PHE A 19 7.29 -20.12 4.92
CA PHE A 19 6.20 -20.63 5.76
C PHE A 19 5.48 -21.79 5.09
N TYR A 20 5.29 -21.70 3.77
CA TYR A 20 4.68 -22.76 2.99
C TYR A 20 5.55 -24.03 3.01
N ALA A 21 6.85 -23.88 2.80
CA ALA A 21 7.81 -24.97 2.89
C ALA A 21 7.82 -25.59 4.29
N ALA A 22 7.94 -24.77 5.35
CA ALA A 22 7.96 -25.23 6.73
C ALA A 22 6.69 -26.02 7.11
N THR A 23 5.52 -25.53 6.69
CA THR A 23 4.23 -26.21 6.92
C THR A 23 4.21 -27.59 6.27
N ARG A 24 4.71 -27.69 5.04
CA ARG A 24 4.79 -28.96 4.31
C ARG A 24 5.76 -29.94 4.96
N TYR A 25 6.93 -29.47 5.41
CA TYR A 25 7.88 -30.30 6.17
C TYR A 25 7.29 -30.77 7.50
N ALA A 26 6.61 -29.90 8.24
CA ALA A 26 5.93 -30.26 9.48
C ALA A 26 4.85 -31.33 9.26
N ALA A 27 4.09 -31.23 8.17
CA ALA A 27 3.11 -32.25 7.80
C ALA A 27 3.76 -33.62 7.53
N TYR A 28 4.87 -33.68 6.79
CA TYR A 28 5.60 -34.93 6.56
C TYR A 28 6.12 -35.55 7.86
N VAL A 29 6.69 -34.74 8.75
CA VAL A 29 7.16 -35.22 10.06
C VAL A 29 5.99 -35.74 10.90
N GLY A 30 4.85 -35.03 10.91
CA GLY A 30 3.64 -35.46 11.62
C GLY A 30 3.11 -36.82 11.14
N ILE A 31 3.14 -37.06 9.82
CA ILE A 31 2.74 -38.36 9.23
C ILE A 31 3.67 -39.48 9.72
N VAL A 32 5.00 -39.27 9.64
CA VAL A 32 5.99 -40.28 10.06
C VAL A 32 5.82 -40.62 11.54
N VAL A 33 5.64 -39.62 12.40
CA VAL A 33 5.42 -39.83 13.84
C VAL A 33 4.11 -40.57 14.10
N CYS A 34 3.03 -40.26 13.38
CA CYS A 34 1.77 -41.02 13.48
C CYS A 34 1.94 -42.49 13.12
N LEU A 35 2.67 -42.81 12.03
CA LEU A 35 2.91 -44.19 11.63
C LEU A 35 3.70 -44.96 12.68
N LEU A 36 4.74 -44.36 13.26
CA LEU A 36 5.50 -44.96 14.36
C LEU A 36 4.65 -45.17 15.60
N ALA A 37 3.82 -44.19 15.97
CA ALA A 37 2.93 -44.30 17.13
C ALA A 37 1.94 -45.47 16.98
N VAL A 38 1.40 -45.70 15.78
CA VAL A 38 0.50 -46.85 15.52
C VAL A 38 1.24 -48.18 15.68
N ILE A 39 2.52 -48.27 15.28
CA ILE A 39 3.32 -49.49 15.43
C ILE A 39 3.58 -49.82 16.91
N PHE A 40 3.90 -48.82 17.74
CA PHE A 40 4.28 -49.05 19.15
C PHE A 40 3.10 -49.06 20.13
N VAL A 41 2.11 -48.19 19.93
CA VAL A 41 0.98 -47.98 20.86
C VAL A 41 -0.29 -48.67 20.35
N GLY A 42 -0.31 -49.12 19.11
CA GLY A 42 -1.45 -49.78 18.49
C GLY A 42 -2.57 -48.80 18.09
N PRO A 43 -3.79 -49.31 17.84
CA PRO A 43 -4.91 -48.54 17.29
C PRO A 43 -5.38 -47.37 18.17
N LEU A 44 -5.04 -47.38 19.47
CA LEU A 44 -5.36 -46.29 20.41
C LEU A 44 -4.69 -44.96 20.03
N ALA A 45 -3.58 -44.99 19.26
CA ALA A 45 -2.90 -43.80 18.75
C ALA A 45 -3.79 -42.93 17.84
N PHE A 46 -4.79 -43.52 17.17
CA PHE A 46 -5.72 -42.80 16.31
C PHE A 46 -6.63 -41.82 17.05
N VAL A 47 -6.86 -42.03 18.36
CA VAL A 47 -7.68 -41.11 19.16
C VAL A 47 -7.00 -39.74 19.30
N GLY A 48 -5.67 -39.74 19.50
CA GLY A 48 -4.88 -38.50 19.55
C GLY A 48 -4.76 -37.81 18.18
N ALA A 49 -4.52 -38.58 17.12
CA ALA A 49 -4.45 -38.05 15.75
C ALA A 49 -5.80 -37.46 15.28
N GLY A 50 -6.91 -38.14 15.61
CA GLY A 50 -8.27 -37.69 15.31
C GLY A 50 -8.63 -36.38 16.03
N ALA A 51 -8.22 -36.23 17.30
CA ALA A 51 -8.42 -34.97 18.03
C ALA A 51 -7.65 -33.80 17.40
N GLY A 52 -6.42 -34.04 16.92
CA GLY A 52 -5.63 -33.05 16.19
C GLY A 52 -6.28 -32.63 14.87
N ALA A 53 -6.80 -33.59 14.10
CA ALA A 53 -7.53 -33.31 12.86
C ALA A 53 -8.80 -32.48 13.13
N LEU A 54 -9.55 -32.78 14.20
CA LEU A 54 -10.74 -32.02 14.58
C LEU A 54 -10.41 -30.57 14.96
N MET A 55 -9.29 -30.34 15.68
CA MET A 55 -8.81 -28.99 15.98
C MET A 55 -8.37 -28.22 14.74
N ALA A 56 -7.74 -28.89 13.76
CA ALA A 56 -7.38 -28.27 12.49
C ALA A 56 -8.62 -27.80 11.71
N PHE A 57 -9.69 -28.61 11.69
CA PHE A 57 -10.98 -28.20 11.10
C PHE A 57 -11.61 -26.98 11.77
N LYS A 58 -11.35 -26.74 13.07
CA LYS A 58 -11.81 -25.52 13.75
C LYS A 58 -11.06 -24.26 13.26
N MET A 59 -9.86 -24.41 12.69
CA MET A 59 -9.04 -23.30 12.20
C MET A 59 -9.21 -23.00 10.70
N THR A 60 -9.97 -23.81 9.95
CA THR A 60 -10.20 -23.56 8.51
C THR A 60 -11.07 -22.34 8.22
N GLY A 61 -11.66 -21.71 9.25
CA GLY A 61 -12.35 -20.43 9.15
C GLY A 61 -11.42 -19.22 9.01
N PHE A 62 -10.09 -19.41 9.03
CA PHE A 62 -9.13 -18.34 8.80
C PHE A 62 -9.14 -17.96 7.31
N ASN A 63 -10.05 -17.07 6.95
CA ASN A 63 -10.11 -16.52 5.61
C ASN A 63 -9.05 -15.41 5.51
N ASN A 64 -8.22 -15.45 4.48
CA ASN A 64 -7.31 -14.35 4.17
C ASN A 64 -8.17 -13.22 3.59
N GLU A 65 -8.78 -12.44 4.48
CA GLU A 65 -9.57 -11.28 4.06
C GLU A 65 -8.61 -10.30 3.35
N PRO A 66 -8.82 -10.03 2.05
CA PRO A 66 -7.96 -9.12 1.34
C PRO A 66 -8.07 -7.75 2.01
N LYS A 67 -6.94 -7.19 2.44
CA LYS A 67 -6.91 -5.80 2.88
C LYS A 67 -7.23 -4.94 1.66
N VAL A 68 -8.41 -4.32 1.68
CA VAL A 68 -8.87 -3.39 0.66
C VAL A 68 -8.58 -1.98 1.16
N GLU A 69 -7.60 -1.33 0.56
CA GLU A 69 -7.35 0.09 0.78
C GLU A 69 -8.01 0.89 -0.34
N VAL A 70 -8.81 1.89 0.04
CA VAL A 70 -9.51 2.78 -0.87
C VAL A 70 -8.94 4.17 -0.72
N PHE A 71 -8.40 4.70 -1.80
CA PHE A 71 -7.91 6.08 -1.87
C PHE A 71 -8.90 6.90 -2.70
N PRO A 72 -9.83 7.65 -2.07
CA PRO A 72 -10.84 8.40 -2.79
C PRO A 72 -10.26 9.65 -3.44
N PHE A 73 -10.60 9.84 -4.71
CA PHE A 73 -10.35 11.08 -5.43
C PHE A 73 -11.54 12.02 -5.27
N LEU A 74 -11.26 13.25 -4.86
CA LEU A 74 -12.26 14.31 -4.80
C LEU A 74 -12.12 15.15 -6.07
N LYS A 75 -13.07 15.03 -6.99
CA LYS A 75 -13.04 15.68 -8.31
C LYS A 75 -12.91 17.21 -8.24
N GLU A 76 -13.39 17.81 -7.16
CA GLU A 76 -13.36 19.26 -6.92
C GLU A 76 -11.98 19.77 -6.48
N LEU A 77 -11.12 18.87 -5.98
CA LEU A 77 -9.83 19.24 -5.43
C LEU A 77 -8.74 19.16 -6.49
N ARG A 78 -7.78 20.07 -6.36
CA ARG A 78 -6.65 20.14 -7.29
C ARG A 78 -5.48 19.37 -6.71
N TYR A 79 -4.93 18.46 -7.51
CA TYR A 79 -3.81 17.64 -7.12
C TYR A 79 -2.55 18.08 -7.85
N MET A 80 -1.41 17.96 -7.18
CA MET A 80 -0.10 18.13 -7.80
C MET A 80 0.61 16.79 -7.90
N ILE A 81 1.29 16.59 -9.03
CA ILE A 81 2.29 15.55 -9.20
C ILE A 81 3.66 16.23 -9.25
N ARG A 82 4.62 15.72 -8.46
CA ARG A 82 6.02 16.09 -8.68
C ARG A 82 6.53 15.33 -9.89
N ASP A 83 6.59 16.01 -11.03
CA ASP A 83 7.14 15.49 -12.28
C ASP A 83 8.70 15.38 -12.27
N GLU A 84 9.34 15.55 -11.11
CA GLU A 84 10.80 15.51 -10.96
C GLU A 84 11.31 14.06 -10.80
N PHE A 85 11.63 13.42 -11.92
CA PHE A 85 12.48 12.22 -11.96
C PHE A 85 13.95 12.59 -11.71
N GLU A 86 14.26 13.30 -10.63
CA GLU A 86 15.60 13.90 -10.47
C GLU A 86 16.71 12.92 -10.05
N LYS A 87 16.37 11.65 -9.81
CA LYS A 87 17.23 10.44 -9.90
C LYS A 87 16.36 9.21 -9.62
N PRO A 88 16.55 8.07 -10.30
CA PRO A 88 15.89 6.84 -9.90
C PRO A 88 16.36 6.44 -8.49
N THR A 89 15.46 6.52 -7.51
CA THR A 89 15.76 6.20 -6.11
C THR A 89 15.91 4.70 -5.89
N TYR A 90 15.47 3.87 -6.84
CA TYR A 90 15.42 2.41 -6.75
C TYR A 90 16.00 1.72 -7.99
N GLU A 91 16.40 0.45 -7.84
CA GLU A 91 16.81 -0.41 -8.96
C GLU A 91 15.72 -0.45 -10.05
N ASN A 92 16.13 -0.55 -11.31
CA ASN A 92 15.26 -0.56 -12.51
C ASN A 92 14.62 0.79 -12.92
N GLY A 93 15.13 1.92 -12.44
CA GLY A 93 14.69 3.24 -12.94
C GLY A 93 13.32 3.68 -12.42
N VAL A 94 12.85 3.07 -11.33
CA VAL A 94 11.55 3.36 -10.72
C VAL A 94 11.68 4.56 -9.78
N VAL A 95 10.70 5.45 -9.82
CA VAL A 95 10.60 6.62 -8.94
C VAL A 95 9.30 6.56 -8.15
N LEU A 96 9.36 6.99 -6.89
CA LEU A 96 8.17 7.17 -6.06
C LEU A 96 7.45 8.46 -6.48
N MET A 97 6.25 8.31 -7.00
CA MET A 97 5.36 9.43 -7.31
C MET A 97 4.46 9.74 -6.12
N ASN A 98 4.36 11.02 -5.84
CA ASN A 98 3.49 11.58 -4.82
C ASN A 98 2.42 12.42 -5.51
N LEU A 99 1.18 11.96 -5.43
CA LEU A 99 0.01 12.75 -5.77
C LEU A 99 -0.53 13.36 -4.48
N LYS A 100 -0.47 14.69 -4.37
CA LYS A 100 -0.90 15.43 -3.17
C LYS A 100 -1.93 16.46 -3.54
N ASN A 101 -2.96 16.59 -2.72
CA ASN A 101 -3.92 17.68 -2.84
C ASN A 101 -3.24 19.01 -2.47
N MET A 102 -3.39 20.03 -3.31
CA MET A 102 -2.75 21.33 -3.16
C MET A 102 -3.40 22.23 -2.11
N ASP A 103 -4.70 22.09 -1.89
CA ASP A 103 -5.49 23.00 -1.06
C ASP A 103 -5.29 22.72 0.45
N ILE A 104 -4.82 21.52 0.81
CA ILE A 104 -4.55 21.09 2.18
C ILE A 104 -3.05 21.00 2.50
N LEU A 105 -2.19 21.55 1.65
CA LEU A 105 -0.76 21.60 1.91
C LEU A 105 -0.45 22.65 2.99
N PRO A 106 0.41 22.31 3.97
CA PRO A 106 0.85 23.26 4.97
C PRO A 106 1.66 24.35 4.28
N ASP A 107 1.63 25.57 4.82
CA ASP A 107 2.36 26.71 4.27
C ASP A 107 3.84 26.71 4.70
N TRP A 108 4.50 25.55 4.60
CA TRP A 108 5.92 25.38 4.94
C TRP A 108 6.86 26.29 4.15
N LEU A 109 6.35 26.91 3.09
CA LEU A 109 7.03 27.92 2.28
C LEU A 109 7.03 29.31 2.92
N ALA A 110 6.06 29.59 3.80
CA ALA A 110 5.95 30.82 4.57
C ALA A 110 6.48 30.63 6.01
N ASP A 111 6.26 29.46 6.62
CA ASP A 111 6.74 29.12 7.97
C ASP A 111 6.99 27.61 8.10
N GLU A 112 8.25 27.21 8.32
CA GLU A 112 8.64 25.81 8.54
C GLU A 112 8.05 25.22 9.84
N ASN A 113 7.63 26.06 10.79
CA ASN A 113 7.00 25.65 12.04
C ASN A 113 5.46 25.77 12.02
N ALA A 114 4.85 26.02 10.86
CA ALA A 114 3.41 26.14 10.74
C ALA A 114 2.71 24.88 11.31
N SER A 115 1.79 25.10 12.26
CA SER A 115 0.95 24.03 12.77
C SER A 115 0.17 23.40 11.61
N ASP A 116 0.14 22.08 11.59
CA ASP A 116 -0.41 21.31 10.50
C ASP A 116 -1.67 20.54 10.93
N PRO A 117 -2.81 21.23 11.09
CA PRO A 117 -4.04 20.61 11.58
C PRO A 117 -4.67 19.65 10.56
N TYR A 118 -4.20 19.64 9.31
CA TYR A 118 -4.75 18.83 8.22
C TYR A 118 -3.84 17.64 7.86
N GLN A 119 -2.87 17.30 8.71
CA GLN A 119 -1.94 16.19 8.45
C GLN A 119 -2.66 14.88 8.15
N ASP A 120 -3.61 14.47 9.01
CA ASP A 120 -4.37 13.23 8.83
C ASP A 120 -5.20 13.24 7.54
N LEU A 121 -5.79 14.39 7.22
CA LEU A 121 -6.59 14.57 6.01
C LEU A 121 -5.72 14.51 4.74
N ARG A 122 -4.49 15.00 4.82
CA ARG A 122 -3.52 14.87 3.73
C ARG A 122 -3.12 13.43 3.49
N ASP A 123 -2.82 12.70 4.54
CA ASP A 123 -2.38 11.30 4.41
C ASP A 123 -3.50 10.46 3.78
N PHE A 124 -4.76 10.79 4.09
CA PHE A 124 -5.93 10.17 3.47
C PHE A 124 -6.12 10.50 1.97
N HIS A 125 -5.76 11.73 1.56
CA HIS A 125 -5.85 12.18 0.16
C HIS A 125 -4.52 12.15 -0.59
N CYS A 126 -3.50 11.52 -0.01
CA CYS A 126 -2.21 11.31 -0.65
C CYS A 126 -2.19 9.93 -1.30
N VAL A 127 -1.87 9.90 -2.59
CA VAL A 127 -1.65 8.64 -3.30
C VAL A 127 -0.16 8.53 -3.61
N LEU A 128 0.43 7.46 -3.09
CA LEU A 128 1.80 7.07 -3.33
C LEU A 128 1.81 5.87 -4.28
N TYR A 129 2.54 5.98 -5.38
CA TYR A 129 2.73 4.86 -6.28
C TYR A 129 4.12 4.90 -6.91
N TYR A 130 4.60 3.73 -7.29
CA TYR A 130 5.92 3.55 -7.89
C TYR A 130 5.75 3.35 -9.39
N CYS A 131 6.42 4.15 -10.20
CA CYS A 131 6.38 4.00 -11.65
C CYS A 131 7.70 4.44 -12.31
N ASN A 132 7.97 3.90 -13.49
CA ASN A 132 8.99 4.43 -14.39
C ASN A 132 8.41 5.55 -15.28
N GLU A 133 9.27 6.27 -16.01
CA GLU A 133 8.84 7.41 -16.84
C GLU A 133 7.82 7.01 -17.92
N SER A 134 7.98 5.84 -18.54
CA SER A 134 7.06 5.36 -19.57
C SER A 134 5.68 5.04 -18.99
N GLN A 135 5.63 4.35 -17.85
CA GLN A 135 4.40 4.03 -17.13
C GLN A 135 3.71 5.29 -16.63
N GLN A 136 4.48 6.29 -16.18
CA GLN A 136 3.91 7.57 -15.76
C GLN A 136 3.20 8.27 -16.93
N LYS A 137 3.79 8.26 -18.13
CA LYS A 137 3.15 8.82 -19.34
C LYS A 137 1.89 8.06 -19.73
N GLU A 138 1.84 6.75 -19.49
CA GLU A 138 0.65 5.93 -19.76
C GLU A 138 -0.46 6.18 -18.73
N ILE A 139 -0.14 6.29 -17.44
CA ILE A 139 -1.12 6.45 -16.36
C ILE A 139 -1.67 7.88 -16.29
N ARG A 140 -0.87 8.89 -16.61
CA ARG A 140 -1.24 10.31 -16.54
C ARG A 140 -2.57 10.67 -17.21
N PRO A 141 -2.87 10.31 -18.48
CA PRO A 141 -4.14 10.65 -19.10
C PRO A 141 -5.35 10.02 -18.38
N TYR A 142 -5.20 8.83 -17.78
CA TYR A 142 -6.26 8.21 -16.98
C TYR A 142 -6.50 8.96 -15.67
N LEU A 143 -5.45 9.49 -15.05
CA LEU A 143 -5.59 10.32 -13.85
C LEU A 143 -6.22 11.68 -14.18
N GLU A 144 -5.82 12.31 -15.28
CA GLU A 144 -6.36 13.59 -15.75
C GLU A 144 -7.86 13.52 -16.12
N GLN A 145 -8.38 12.34 -16.46
CA GLN A 145 -9.83 12.12 -16.64
C GLN A 145 -10.62 12.13 -15.33
N LEU A 146 -9.96 11.84 -14.21
CA LEU A 146 -10.61 11.68 -12.90
C LEU A 146 -10.43 12.92 -12.02
N ILE A 147 -9.29 13.60 -12.12
CA ILE A 147 -8.89 14.70 -11.24
C ILE A 147 -8.15 15.79 -12.01
N GLN A 148 -8.20 17.01 -11.47
CA GLN A 148 -7.40 18.12 -11.97
C GLN A 148 -5.96 17.99 -11.45
N ILE A 149 -5.00 17.86 -12.37
CA ILE A 149 -3.59 17.69 -12.06
C ILE A 149 -2.79 18.89 -12.53
N GLU A 150 -2.03 19.49 -11.62
CA GLU A 150 -1.09 20.55 -11.92
C GLU A 150 0.36 20.09 -11.69
N SER A 151 1.30 20.73 -12.40
CA SER A 151 2.73 20.47 -12.21
C SER A 151 3.19 21.00 -10.86
N GLY A 152 3.77 20.13 -10.04
CA GLY A 152 4.24 20.50 -8.72
C GLY A 152 5.31 21.61 -8.73
N LYS A 153 6.16 21.68 -9.77
CA LYS A 153 7.18 22.74 -9.87
C LYS A 153 6.54 24.12 -10.00
N ALA A 154 5.58 24.27 -10.91
CA ALA A 154 4.90 25.54 -11.18
C ALA A 154 4.12 26.03 -9.95
N PHE A 155 3.40 25.13 -9.29
CA PHE A 155 2.66 25.44 -8.07
C PHE A 155 3.59 25.92 -6.93
N LEU A 156 4.69 25.21 -6.70
CA LEU A 156 5.65 25.57 -5.66
C LEU A 156 6.34 26.91 -5.96
N GLN A 157 6.68 27.18 -7.23
CA GLN A 157 7.24 28.46 -7.66
C GLN A 157 6.28 29.62 -7.36
N ALA A 158 5.00 29.49 -7.75
CA ALA A 158 3.99 30.51 -7.49
C ALA A 158 3.80 30.79 -5.98
N ARG A 159 3.83 29.75 -5.13
CA ARG A 159 3.81 29.94 -3.66
C ARG A 159 5.07 30.63 -3.15
N ARG A 160 6.26 30.31 -3.68
CA ARG A 160 7.52 31.00 -3.31
C ARG A 160 7.44 32.49 -3.59
N GLU A 161 6.89 32.87 -4.74
CA GLU A 161 6.75 34.26 -5.14
C GLU A 161 5.78 35.00 -4.21
N ARG A 162 4.59 34.45 -3.95
CA ARG A 162 3.63 35.03 -2.99
C ARG A 162 4.21 35.16 -1.58
N ALA A 163 4.95 34.14 -1.10
CA ALA A 163 5.59 34.19 0.21
C ALA A 163 6.64 35.31 0.28
N LYS A 164 7.41 35.54 -0.79
CA LYS A 164 8.34 36.68 -0.86
C LYS A 164 7.61 38.02 -0.82
N GLU A 165 6.53 38.18 -1.57
CA GLU A 165 5.71 39.40 -1.58
C GLU A 165 5.12 39.73 -0.20
N MET A 166 4.68 38.72 0.56
CA MET A 166 4.16 38.91 1.91
C MET A 166 5.23 39.26 2.94
N ASN A 167 6.49 38.86 2.73
CA ASN A 167 7.63 39.20 3.61
C ASN A 167 8.28 40.55 3.26
N LEU A 168 7.85 41.19 2.16
CA LEU A 168 8.33 42.50 1.70
C LEU A 168 7.41 43.66 2.11
N ASN A 169 6.22 43.37 2.66
CA ASN A 169 5.28 44.32 3.27
C ASN A 169 5.37 44.28 4.80
#